data_AF-A0A838TH66-F1
#
_entry.id   AF-A0A838TH66-F1
#
_cell.length_a   1.000
_cell.length_b   1.000
_cell.length_c   1.000
_cell.angle_alpha   90.00
_cell.angle_beta   90.00
_cell.angle_gamma   90.00
#
_symmetry.space_group_name_H-M   'P 1'
#
loop_
_entity.id
_entity.type
_entity.pdbx_description
1 polymer ?
#
loop_
_entity_poly.entity_id
_entity_poly.type
_entity_poly.pdbx_seq_one_letter_code
_entity_poly.pdbx_strand_id
1 'polypeptide(L)'
;MRVSTLFWCCLFAASSTLAAEATRSPRLENEVLRLELSTGDGSITVFDKRANLTWRQQVELGFKIAPDSLHVTSTSISGRVSGPGELCDLKIELKEGSAAGFDLTFVLPNEHYGKLPAYPFHFIAPDKSWFYVQNTSGEGMLMPLDRPVAINKPYGWSGSQPWWGLTDLTRGFAVRLDSFRNPDTRSGPNDGTVYAFPMRLHYDFAPSGGYVALANLYRDYFLATHPEMQPLRERVARRPPVGMLKDGIYIYFWGENPADDLQLASEMKAAGIDRAFAVFYGKHPIDRALFDGIKRLGWVPGSYHMPTGNLFRVGRRGWPNAILTGRMSADELRRESNPKGWDRICAKFQIPRWLEKAKGFIASYGTQLFYFDTLVVQLAPCLSPSHPSTIEENQAARLKLAQETQDLGTVVGSGEGVSPTWALPGLDFYEGMMSLRTYADPNLKIPSGGYDTDLGDSYASDAAIILDEKRRIPLYQLAFHDYVAGTWVWRDTNFQSRPFAWKKDLFNILYGTMPMWHIDRQLWTNHKAEYVESYRALVSVRSKVGFSRMTGHGWLTPDRAVQYTDWASGERVLVNFGDRPYRRTDNIGVAPRSFVVVRAPIDR
;
A
#
# COMPACT_ATOMS: atom_id res chain seq x y z
N MET A 1 -27.98 4.01 41.24
CA MET A 1 -29.32 4.47 41.66
C MET A 1 -29.87 5.45 40.60
N ARG A 2 -31.20 5.64 40.54
CA ARG A 2 -31.87 6.81 39.91
C ARG A 2 -31.92 7.96 40.96
N VAL A 3 -32.27 9.23 40.71
CA VAL A 3 -32.77 9.95 39.49
C VAL A 3 -31.80 11.12 39.13
N SER A 4 -32.05 12.41 38.80
CA SER A 4 -33.24 13.29 38.72
C SER A 4 -33.06 14.47 37.72
N THR A 5 -34.15 14.81 37.01
CA THR A 5 -34.66 16.10 36.45
C THR A 5 -33.83 17.37 36.12
N LEU A 6 -34.37 18.15 35.17
CA LEU A 6 -33.98 19.52 34.71
C LEU A 6 -34.49 20.64 35.65
N PHE A 7 -34.02 21.90 35.50
CA PHE A 7 -34.84 23.06 35.03
C PHE A 7 -34.02 24.36 34.71
N TRP A 8 -34.70 25.49 34.43
CA TRP A 8 -34.34 26.65 33.59
C TRP A 8 -33.46 27.82 34.13
N CYS A 9 -32.84 28.51 33.16
CA CYS A 9 -32.64 29.97 32.91
C CYS A 9 -32.67 31.05 34.02
N CYS A 10 -31.74 32.03 33.94
CA CYS A 10 -32.05 33.46 33.73
C CYS A 10 -30.82 34.33 33.33
N LEU A 11 -30.99 35.65 33.13
CA LEU A 11 -30.05 36.58 32.45
C LEU A 11 -29.54 37.79 33.32
N PHE A 12 -28.60 38.54 32.74
CA PHE A 12 -28.07 39.89 33.11
C PHE A 12 -27.08 40.00 34.30
N ALA A 13 -26.14 40.96 34.34
CA ALA A 13 -25.36 41.65 33.28
C ALA A 13 -24.26 42.58 33.88
N ALA A 14 -23.13 42.71 33.16
CA ALA A 14 -22.14 43.80 33.23
C ALA A 14 -21.42 44.04 34.60
N SER A 15 -20.26 44.73 34.72
CA SER A 15 -19.37 45.32 33.71
C SER A 15 -17.92 45.29 34.23
N SER A 16 -16.92 45.11 33.37
CA SER A 16 -15.57 45.64 33.61
C SER A 16 -14.84 45.90 32.29
N THR A 17 -14.29 47.11 32.15
CA THR A 17 -13.65 47.56 30.91
C THR A 17 -12.15 47.32 30.93
N LEU A 18 -11.72 46.25 30.29
CA LEU A 18 -10.45 46.21 29.56
C LEU A 18 -10.71 45.45 28.26
N ALA A 19 -11.00 46.21 27.20
CA ALA A 19 -11.07 45.65 25.86
C ALA A 19 -9.65 45.29 25.43
N ALA A 20 -9.24 44.05 25.72
CA ALA A 20 -8.01 43.51 25.19
C ALA A 20 -8.00 43.67 23.67
N GLU A 21 -6.84 43.99 23.10
CA GLU A 21 -6.59 43.63 21.71
C GLU A 21 -6.77 42.11 21.62
N ALA A 22 -7.85 41.68 21.00
CA ALA A 22 -8.06 40.26 20.71
C ALA A 22 -6.95 39.84 19.75
N THR A 23 -5.90 39.24 20.33
CA THR A 23 -4.66 38.86 19.64
C THR A 23 -5.01 37.90 18.52
N ARG A 24 -5.12 38.46 17.30
CA ARG A 24 -5.61 37.75 16.12
C ARG A 24 -4.75 36.50 15.94
N SER A 25 -5.40 35.34 15.98
CA SER A 25 -4.77 34.04 15.79
C SER A 25 -3.80 34.08 14.60
N PRO A 26 -2.53 33.71 14.77
CA PRO A 26 -1.55 33.67 13.69
C PRO A 26 -2.12 32.94 12.47
N ARG A 27 -2.07 33.61 11.32
CA ARG A 27 -2.76 33.16 10.11
C ARG A 27 -1.87 33.21 8.88
N LEU A 28 -2.09 32.25 7.99
CA LEU A 28 -1.56 32.25 6.62
C LEU A 28 -2.74 32.20 5.66
N GLU A 29 -2.66 32.91 4.55
CA GLU A 29 -3.75 32.96 3.57
C GLU A 29 -3.21 33.19 2.16
N ASN A 30 -3.56 32.28 1.24
CA ASN A 30 -3.39 32.46 -0.20
C ASN A 30 -4.78 32.55 -0.86
N GLU A 31 -4.87 32.42 -2.18
CA GLU A 31 -6.13 32.50 -2.92
C GLU A 31 -7.06 31.29 -2.72
N VAL A 32 -6.56 30.16 -2.21
CA VAL A 32 -7.31 28.90 -2.03
C VAL A 32 -7.60 28.55 -0.56
N LEU A 33 -6.60 28.67 0.32
CA LEU A 33 -6.66 28.31 1.74
C LEU A 33 -6.54 29.54 2.65
N ARG A 34 -7.20 29.48 3.80
CA ARG A 34 -6.81 30.23 5.02
C ARG A 34 -6.49 29.24 6.12
N LEU A 35 -5.34 29.40 6.76
CA LEU A 35 -4.91 28.64 7.94
C LEU A 35 -4.88 29.58 9.14
N GLU A 36 -5.34 29.09 10.29
CA GLU A 36 -5.35 29.82 11.56
C GLU A 36 -4.80 28.89 12.66
N LEU A 37 -3.73 29.32 13.33
CA LEU A 37 -3.13 28.64 14.49
C LEU A 37 -3.65 29.28 15.78
N SER A 38 -4.27 28.47 16.63
CA SER A 38 -4.63 28.85 17.99
C SER A 38 -3.39 28.86 18.88
N THR A 39 -3.08 30.00 19.50
CA THR A 39 -1.99 30.10 20.48
C THR A 39 -2.31 29.44 21.82
N GLY A 40 -3.60 29.38 22.18
CA GLY A 40 -4.07 28.88 23.48
C GLY A 40 -3.94 27.36 23.64
N ASP A 41 -4.14 26.60 22.57
CA ASP A 41 -4.09 25.13 22.57
C ASP A 41 -3.17 24.52 21.49
N GLY A 42 -2.61 25.34 20.59
CA GLY A 42 -1.77 24.88 19.47
C GLY A 42 -2.56 24.29 18.29
N SER A 43 -3.89 24.33 18.30
CA SER A 43 -4.70 23.73 17.23
C SER A 43 -4.69 24.55 15.93
N ILE A 44 -4.76 23.85 14.80
CA ILE A 44 -4.81 24.40 13.44
C ILE A 44 -6.24 24.26 12.91
N THR A 45 -6.77 25.36 12.39
CA THR A 45 -7.98 25.41 11.56
C THR A 45 -7.59 25.72 10.12
N VAL A 46 -8.22 25.06 9.15
CA VAL A 46 -7.98 25.29 7.71
C VAL A 46 -9.31 25.47 6.99
N PHE A 47 -9.49 26.60 6.31
CA PHE A 47 -10.65 26.91 5.49
C PHE A 47 -10.28 26.80 4.00
N ASP A 48 -10.85 25.82 3.31
CA ASP A 48 -10.79 25.70 1.85
C ASP A 48 -11.91 26.55 1.23
N LYS A 49 -11.51 27.64 0.57
CA LYS A 49 -12.40 28.63 -0.05
C LYS A 49 -13.19 28.04 -1.22
N ARG A 50 -12.63 27.04 -1.91
CA ARG A 50 -13.26 26.39 -3.10
C ARG A 50 -14.38 25.46 -2.67
N ALA A 51 -14.18 24.75 -1.56
CA ALA A 51 -15.15 23.83 -0.98
C ALA A 51 -16.14 24.51 -0.01
N ASN A 52 -15.91 25.78 0.33
CA ASN A 52 -16.53 26.51 1.44
C ASN A 52 -16.54 25.68 2.73
N LEU A 53 -15.38 25.10 3.09
CA LEU A 53 -15.29 24.07 4.11
C LEU A 53 -14.18 24.36 5.14
N THR A 54 -14.55 24.36 6.41
CA THR A 54 -13.62 24.53 7.54
C THR A 54 -13.27 23.19 8.17
N TRP A 55 -12.01 22.80 8.04
CA TRP A 55 -11.40 21.68 8.74
C TRP A 55 -10.85 22.13 10.09
N ARG A 56 -11.04 21.30 11.11
CA ARG A 56 -10.56 21.56 12.48
C ARG A 56 -9.85 20.32 13.03
N GLN A 57 -8.84 20.55 13.86
CA GLN A 57 -8.18 19.49 14.61
C GLN A 57 -8.98 19.06 15.85
N GLN A 58 -8.87 17.79 16.23
CA GLN A 58 -9.31 17.29 17.53
C GLN A 58 -8.28 17.70 18.60
N VAL A 59 -8.62 18.69 19.40
CA VAL A 59 -7.75 19.24 20.45
C VAL A 59 -7.66 18.28 21.64
N GLU A 60 -6.44 18.00 22.11
CA GLU A 60 -6.20 17.41 23.43
C GLU A 60 -5.77 18.48 24.44
N LEU A 61 -6.12 18.28 25.72
CA LEU A 61 -5.89 19.28 26.76
C LEU A 61 -4.42 19.33 27.22
N GLY A 62 -3.92 20.53 27.48
CA GLY A 62 -2.60 20.77 28.07
C GLY A 62 -1.51 21.23 27.10
N PHE A 63 -1.78 21.22 25.79
CA PHE A 63 -0.94 21.86 24.78
C PHE A 63 -1.15 23.38 24.75
N LYS A 64 -0.13 24.13 24.31
CA LYS A 64 -0.16 25.58 24.06
C LYS A 64 1.06 26.01 23.24
N ILE A 65 0.97 27.15 22.54
CA ILE A 65 2.13 27.81 21.91
C ILE A 65 2.80 28.72 22.94
N ALA A 66 4.13 28.69 23.03
CA ALA A 66 4.90 29.65 23.82
C ALA A 66 4.97 31.01 23.07
N PRO A 67 4.35 32.10 23.56
CA PRO A 67 4.20 33.33 22.79
C PRO A 67 5.52 33.93 22.30
N ASP A 68 6.57 33.90 23.13
CA ASP A 68 7.88 34.49 22.84
C ASP A 68 8.68 33.73 21.76
N SER A 69 8.19 32.56 21.34
CA SER A 69 8.78 31.73 20.27
C SER A 69 8.05 31.87 18.92
N LEU A 70 6.94 32.61 18.89
CA LEU A 70 6.07 32.70 17.73
C LEU A 70 6.67 33.66 16.69
N HIS A 71 6.91 33.14 15.48
CA HIS A 71 7.31 33.92 14.32
C HIS A 71 6.32 33.70 13.18
N VAL A 72 5.92 34.79 12.52
CA VAL A 72 4.93 34.79 11.44
C VAL A 72 5.47 35.60 10.27
N THR A 73 5.42 35.02 9.08
CA THR A 73 5.74 35.69 7.81
C THR A 73 4.49 35.69 6.91
N SER A 74 4.61 36.17 5.67
CA SER A 74 3.54 36.03 4.66
C SER A 74 3.25 34.57 4.26
N THR A 75 4.20 33.65 4.45
CA THR A 75 4.12 32.26 3.97
C THR A 75 4.32 31.20 5.04
N SER A 76 4.81 31.54 6.24
CA SER A 76 5.10 30.57 7.30
C SER A 76 4.72 31.05 8.70
N ILE A 77 4.24 30.14 9.54
CA ILE A 77 4.15 30.31 11.00
C ILE A 77 5.09 29.28 11.64
N SER A 78 5.92 29.70 12.59
CA SER A 78 6.69 28.79 13.45
C SER A 78 6.55 29.17 14.91
N GLY A 79 6.63 28.17 15.80
CA GLY A 79 6.63 28.39 17.24
C GLY A 79 6.84 27.11 18.03
N ARG A 80 7.18 27.25 19.31
CA ARG A 80 7.37 26.13 20.22
C ARG A 80 6.05 25.75 20.88
N VAL A 81 5.67 24.48 20.77
CA VAL A 81 4.51 23.90 21.43
C VAL A 81 4.99 23.17 22.68
N SER A 82 4.40 23.49 23.83
CA SER A 82 4.58 22.74 25.08
C SER A 82 3.30 21.97 25.40
N GLY A 83 3.41 20.68 25.70
CA GLY A 83 2.30 19.81 26.09
C GLY A 83 2.63 18.86 27.24
N PRO A 84 1.77 17.86 27.52
CA PRO A 84 1.94 16.90 28.61
C PRO A 84 3.16 15.97 28.42
N GLY A 85 4.34 16.44 28.84
CA GLY A 85 5.62 15.71 28.68
C GLY A 85 6.29 15.89 27.31
N GLU A 86 5.62 16.55 26.36
CA GLU A 86 6.14 16.86 25.03
C GLU A 86 6.56 18.33 24.91
N LEU A 87 7.71 18.57 24.26
CA LEU A 87 8.13 19.89 23.80
C LEU A 87 8.55 19.75 22.34
N CYS A 88 7.89 20.46 21.43
CA CYS A 88 8.23 20.41 20.01
C CYS A 88 8.32 21.81 19.39
N ASP A 89 9.21 21.95 18.41
CA ASP A 89 9.25 23.14 17.55
C ASP A 89 8.43 22.85 16.29
N LEU A 90 7.38 23.65 16.06
CA LEU A 90 6.44 23.56 14.94
C LEU A 90 6.79 24.58 13.86
N LYS A 91 6.62 24.19 12.59
CA LYS A 91 6.64 25.08 11.43
C LYS A 91 5.55 24.68 10.42
N ILE A 92 4.69 25.63 10.07
CA ILE A 92 3.62 25.53 9.08
C ILE A 92 4.00 26.44 7.91
N GLU A 93 3.95 25.94 6.67
CA GLU A 93 4.38 26.69 5.47
C GLU A 93 3.38 26.52 4.33
N LEU A 94 2.92 27.65 3.76
CA LEU A 94 2.24 27.66 2.46
C LEU A 94 3.25 27.35 1.36
N LYS A 95 2.95 26.34 0.55
CA LYS A 95 3.90 25.85 -0.47
C LYS A 95 3.79 26.64 -1.77
N GLU A 96 4.91 27.21 -2.19
CA GLU A 96 5.04 27.79 -3.53
C GLU A 96 4.74 26.71 -4.60
N GLY A 97 3.80 27.00 -5.50
CA GLY A 97 3.33 26.06 -6.52
C GLY A 97 2.27 25.04 -6.08
N SER A 98 1.92 24.92 -4.79
CA SER A 98 0.70 24.19 -4.36
C SER A 98 -0.19 25.08 -3.49
N ALA A 99 -1.02 25.89 -4.16
CA ALA A 99 -2.01 26.74 -3.50
C ALA A 99 -3.02 25.93 -2.65
N ALA A 100 -3.29 24.70 -3.06
CA ALA A 100 -4.25 23.78 -2.45
C ALA A 100 -3.72 23.03 -1.23
N GLY A 101 -2.49 23.30 -0.79
CA GLY A 101 -1.84 22.55 0.29
C GLY A 101 -0.87 23.35 1.14
N PHE A 102 -0.33 22.70 2.17
CA PHE A 102 0.68 23.26 3.07
C PHE A 102 1.59 22.18 3.66
N ASP A 103 2.81 22.56 3.98
CA ASP A 103 3.77 21.73 4.71
C ASP A 103 3.66 22.00 6.22
N LEU A 104 3.71 20.93 7.03
CA LEU A 104 3.84 20.96 8.48
C LEU A 104 5.07 20.14 8.85
N THR A 105 6.12 20.83 9.28
CA THR A 105 7.29 20.20 9.91
C THR A 105 7.18 20.38 11.42
N PHE A 106 7.44 19.32 12.19
CA PHE A 106 7.63 19.46 13.63
C PHE A 106 8.80 18.62 14.15
N VAL A 107 9.45 19.14 15.19
CA VAL A 107 10.73 18.63 15.70
C VAL A 107 10.59 18.33 17.19
N LEU A 108 10.89 17.09 17.60
CA LEU A 108 11.14 16.74 18.99
C LEU A 108 12.66 16.90 19.24
N PRO A 109 13.15 17.91 19.98
CA PRO A 109 14.57 18.28 19.95
C PRO A 109 15.58 17.21 20.39
N ASN A 110 15.14 16.22 21.17
CA ASN A 110 15.98 15.16 21.73
C ASN A 110 15.74 13.78 21.09
N GLU A 111 14.81 13.67 20.13
CA GLU A 111 14.40 12.39 19.54
C GLU A 111 14.83 12.30 18.08
N HIS A 112 15.40 11.16 17.68
CA HIS A 112 15.64 10.84 16.27
C HIS A 112 14.59 9.87 15.73
N TYR A 113 14.12 8.92 16.55
CA TYR A 113 13.06 7.99 16.19
C TYR A 113 12.13 7.72 17.36
N GLY A 114 10.82 7.78 17.14
CA GLY A 114 9.83 7.57 18.20
C GLY A 114 8.52 7.00 17.67
N LYS A 115 7.52 6.93 18.56
CA LYS A 115 6.13 6.67 18.16
C LYS A 115 5.54 7.94 17.52
N LEU A 116 4.33 7.83 16.98
CA LEU A 116 3.51 8.99 16.67
C LEU A 116 3.21 9.73 18.00
N PRO A 117 3.59 11.01 18.16
CA PRO A 117 3.32 11.80 19.36
C PRO A 117 1.88 12.33 19.38
N ALA A 118 1.46 12.91 20.50
CA ALA A 118 0.10 13.44 20.66
C ALA A 118 -0.12 14.77 19.89
N TYR A 119 0.95 15.49 19.58
CA TYR A 119 0.93 16.68 18.71
C TYR A 119 1.83 16.50 17.48
N PRO A 120 1.42 16.93 16.26
CA PRO A 120 0.26 17.73 15.91
C PRO A 120 -1.04 16.94 15.88
N PHE A 121 -2.10 17.56 16.37
CA PHE A 121 -3.44 17.00 16.41
C PHE A 121 -3.96 16.58 15.02
N HIS A 122 -4.85 15.59 15.00
CA HIS A 122 -5.46 15.12 13.77
C HIS A 122 -6.69 15.95 13.38
N PHE A 123 -6.82 16.27 12.09
CA PHE A 123 -8.05 16.86 11.56
C PHE A 123 -9.21 15.86 11.62
N ILE A 124 -10.38 16.33 12.05
CA ILE A 124 -11.62 15.55 12.07
C ILE A 124 -12.52 15.88 10.89
N ALA A 125 -13.40 14.95 10.54
CA ALA A 125 -14.42 15.18 9.53
C ALA A 125 -15.50 16.14 10.05
N PRO A 126 -16.10 16.97 9.18
CA PRO A 126 -17.26 17.80 9.50
C PRO A 126 -18.50 17.01 9.94
N ASP A 127 -18.63 15.76 9.49
CA ASP A 127 -19.75 14.86 9.82
C ASP A 127 -19.29 13.39 9.88
N LYS A 128 -20.07 12.52 10.55
CA LYS A 128 -19.75 11.10 10.75
C LYS A 128 -19.99 10.19 9.52
N SER A 129 -20.70 10.67 8.50
CA SER A 129 -20.88 9.92 7.23
C SER A 129 -19.64 9.86 6.34
N TRP A 130 -18.60 10.63 6.68
CA TRP A 130 -17.32 10.65 5.98
C TRP A 130 -16.52 9.35 6.20
N PHE A 131 -15.53 9.12 5.35
CA PHE A 131 -14.63 7.97 5.39
C PHE A 131 -13.19 8.41 5.65
N TYR A 132 -12.52 7.70 6.56
CA TYR A 132 -11.06 7.66 6.58
C TYR A 132 -10.56 6.78 5.43
N VAL A 133 -9.45 7.18 4.82
CA VAL A 133 -8.77 6.40 3.77
C VAL A 133 -7.28 6.29 4.07
N GLN A 134 -6.74 5.09 3.89
CA GLN A 134 -5.31 4.81 3.79
C GLN A 134 -5.13 3.52 2.98
N ASN A 135 -3.97 3.34 2.36
CA ASN A 135 -3.51 2.01 1.95
C ASN A 135 -3.18 1.20 3.22
N THR A 136 -3.77 0.02 3.38
CA THR A 136 -3.63 -0.74 4.64
C THR A 136 -2.31 -1.49 4.68
N SER A 137 -1.93 -2.07 3.55
CA SER A 137 -0.77 -2.96 3.34
C SER A 137 -0.42 -3.02 1.85
N GLY A 138 -1.41 -3.24 1.01
CA GLY A 138 -1.36 -3.06 -0.44
C GLY A 138 -2.46 -2.09 -0.87
N GLU A 139 -3.61 -2.60 -1.29
CA GLU A 139 -4.77 -1.79 -1.66
C GLU A 139 -5.37 -0.97 -0.50
N GLY A 140 -6.27 -0.06 -0.88
CA GLY A 140 -7.01 0.82 0.01
C GLY A 140 -8.35 0.27 0.49
N MET A 141 -8.84 0.87 1.56
CA MET A 141 -10.18 0.63 2.08
C MET A 141 -10.82 1.95 2.55
N LEU A 142 -12.11 2.12 2.29
CA LEU A 142 -12.97 3.10 2.96
C LEU A 142 -13.27 2.63 4.37
N MET A 143 -12.84 3.42 5.37
CA MET A 143 -13.06 3.19 6.79
C MET A 143 -14.14 4.16 7.29
N PRO A 144 -15.39 3.72 7.54
CA PRO A 144 -16.49 4.60 7.92
C PRO A 144 -16.28 5.24 9.30
N LEU A 145 -16.43 6.57 9.42
CA LEU A 145 -16.25 7.28 10.68
C LEU A 145 -17.44 7.11 11.66
N ASP A 146 -18.58 6.59 11.20
CA ASP A 146 -19.67 6.12 12.07
C ASP A 146 -19.27 4.85 12.86
N ARG A 147 -18.21 4.15 12.43
CA ARG A 147 -17.73 2.87 13.00
C ARG A 147 -16.22 2.91 13.31
N PRO A 148 -15.76 3.80 14.21
CA PRO A 148 -14.33 3.97 14.49
C PRO A 148 -13.66 2.68 15.01
N VAL A 149 -14.41 1.79 15.66
CA VAL A 149 -13.95 0.47 16.12
C VAL A 149 -13.58 -0.50 14.99
N ALA A 150 -13.92 -0.18 13.73
CA ALA A 150 -13.54 -0.95 12.54
C ALA A 150 -12.29 -0.39 11.82
N ILE A 151 -11.59 0.58 12.42
CA ILE A 151 -10.41 1.23 11.85
C ILE A 151 -9.13 0.67 12.49
N ASN A 152 -8.56 -0.37 11.88
CA ASN A 152 -7.31 -0.98 12.36
C ASN A 152 -6.09 -0.20 11.89
N LYS A 153 -5.18 0.07 12.84
CA LYS A 153 -3.89 0.75 12.63
C LYS A 153 -3.99 2.00 11.73
N PRO A 154 -4.75 3.04 12.12
CA PRO A 154 -4.62 4.36 11.48
C PRO A 154 -3.16 4.81 11.56
N TYR A 155 -2.66 5.42 10.48
CA TYR A 155 -1.25 5.82 10.32
C TYR A 155 -0.25 4.64 10.38
N GLY A 156 -0.72 3.38 10.33
CA GLY A 156 0.15 2.22 10.37
C GLY A 156 0.75 1.89 8.99
N TRP A 157 -0.09 1.98 7.95
CA TRP A 157 0.14 1.59 6.54
C TRP A 157 0.69 0.18 6.29
N SER A 158 1.09 -0.57 7.32
CA SER A 158 1.78 -1.87 7.24
C SER A 158 2.95 -1.91 6.23
N GLY A 159 3.63 -0.77 6.01
CA GLY A 159 4.59 -0.63 4.92
C GLY A 159 3.96 -0.53 3.53
N SER A 160 2.95 0.32 3.35
CA SER A 160 2.34 0.65 2.05
C SER A 160 2.62 2.12 1.65
N GLN A 161 1.71 2.76 0.91
CA GLN A 161 1.82 4.20 0.59
C GLN A 161 1.82 5.06 1.88
N PRO A 162 2.67 6.10 2.01
CA PRO A 162 2.84 6.93 3.21
C PRO A 162 1.79 8.05 3.32
N TRP A 163 0.52 7.79 3.02
CA TRP A 163 -0.52 8.82 3.12
C TRP A 163 -1.83 8.29 3.67
N TRP A 164 -2.63 9.22 4.18
CA TRP A 164 -3.99 8.98 4.66
C TRP A 164 -4.87 10.19 4.34
N GLY A 165 -6.18 10.09 4.53
CA GLY A 165 -7.07 11.22 4.28
C GLY A 165 -8.48 11.03 4.84
N LEU A 166 -9.27 12.10 4.75
CA LEU A 166 -10.71 12.09 5.04
C LEU A 166 -11.50 12.52 3.80
N THR A 167 -12.61 11.85 3.49
CA THR A 167 -13.44 12.18 2.32
C THR A 167 -14.93 11.84 2.50
N ASP A 168 -15.82 12.67 1.95
CA ASP A 168 -17.26 12.37 1.78
C ASP A 168 -17.55 11.67 0.42
N LEU A 169 -16.51 11.11 -0.20
CA LEU A 169 -16.43 10.60 -1.57
C LEU A 169 -16.48 11.68 -2.67
N THR A 170 -16.71 12.95 -2.34
CA THR A 170 -16.66 14.08 -3.28
C THR A 170 -15.50 15.02 -2.96
N ARG A 171 -15.44 15.53 -1.73
CA ARG A 171 -14.39 16.41 -1.18
C ARG A 171 -13.46 15.60 -0.28
N GLY A 172 -12.31 16.16 0.06
CA GLY A 172 -11.44 15.59 1.09
C GLY A 172 -10.13 16.34 1.29
N PHE A 173 -9.27 15.76 2.13
CA PHE A 173 -7.84 16.08 2.17
C PHE A 173 -7.03 14.79 2.22
N ALA A 174 -5.79 14.86 1.72
CA ALA A 174 -4.75 13.88 2.00
C ALA A 174 -3.69 14.50 2.92
N VAL A 175 -3.05 13.66 3.74
CA VAL A 175 -1.81 13.97 4.44
C VAL A 175 -0.78 12.95 4.00
N ARG A 176 0.35 13.42 3.47
CA ARG A 176 1.51 12.60 3.10
C ARG A 176 2.60 12.77 4.16
N LEU A 177 3.16 11.66 4.62
CA LEU A 177 4.34 11.64 5.49
C LEU A 177 5.60 11.54 4.61
N ASP A 178 6.43 12.58 4.65
CA ASP A 178 7.71 12.63 3.90
C ASP A 178 8.91 12.11 4.72
N SER A 179 8.79 12.01 6.05
CA SER A 179 9.85 11.45 6.91
C SER A 179 9.87 9.91 6.91
N PHE A 180 11.04 9.33 7.16
CA PHE A 180 11.21 7.87 7.26
C PHE A 180 10.32 7.25 8.34
N ARG A 181 9.92 5.98 8.13
CA ARG A 181 9.22 5.16 9.12
C ARG A 181 9.60 3.69 8.98
N ASN A 182 9.65 2.97 10.10
CA ASN A 182 9.70 1.51 10.13
C ASN A 182 8.35 0.96 10.61
N PRO A 183 7.58 0.20 9.81
CA PRO A 183 6.30 -0.36 10.22
C PRO A 183 6.46 -1.50 11.25
N ASP A 184 5.40 -1.80 12.02
CA ASP A 184 5.31 -3.07 12.75
C ASP A 184 5.16 -4.25 11.76
N THR A 185 6.09 -5.20 11.83
CA THR A 185 6.18 -6.36 10.93
C THR A 185 5.68 -7.67 11.54
N ARG A 186 4.67 -7.60 12.44
CA ARG A 186 4.11 -8.69 13.28
C ARG A 186 4.93 -8.98 14.56
N SER A 187 4.67 -8.28 15.69
CA SER A 187 4.55 -8.92 17.03
C SER A 187 4.17 -8.01 18.24
N GLY A 188 2.91 -8.11 18.70
CA GLY A 188 2.52 -7.76 20.08
C GLY A 188 2.18 -6.28 20.38
N PRO A 189 1.56 -5.97 21.53
CA PRO A 189 0.98 -4.64 21.82
C PRO A 189 2.00 -3.51 22.03
N ASN A 190 3.30 -3.85 22.12
CA ASN A 190 4.40 -2.90 22.30
C ASN A 190 5.27 -2.73 21.03
N ASP A 191 4.89 -3.34 19.90
CA ASP A 191 5.53 -3.09 18.60
C ASP A 191 4.56 -2.32 17.70
N GLY A 192 5.01 -1.17 17.20
CA GLY A 192 4.19 -0.24 16.43
C GLY A 192 5.07 0.57 15.50
N THR A 193 4.47 1.24 14.51
CA THR A 193 5.22 2.05 13.54
C THR A 193 6.10 3.08 14.26
N VAL A 194 7.39 3.06 13.95
CA VAL A 194 8.39 4.01 14.42
C VAL A 194 8.63 5.05 13.33
N TYR A 195 8.72 6.32 13.70
CA TYR A 195 8.83 7.47 12.80
C TYR A 195 10.14 8.20 13.05
N ALA A 196 10.78 8.71 12.00
CA ALA A 196 11.95 9.57 12.10
C ALA A 196 11.55 11.03 12.34
N PHE A 197 12.33 11.73 13.18
CA PHE A 197 12.23 13.16 13.44
C PHE A 197 13.39 13.94 12.80
N PRO A 198 13.19 15.18 12.31
CA PRO A 198 11.93 15.94 12.29
C PRO A 198 10.87 15.30 11.40
N MET A 199 9.62 15.28 11.87
CA MET A 199 8.50 14.70 11.12
C MET A 199 7.93 15.75 10.17
N ARG A 200 7.82 15.38 8.89
CA ARG A 200 7.34 16.25 7.81
C ARG A 200 6.05 15.69 7.23
N LEU A 201 4.99 16.48 7.31
CA LEU A 201 3.67 16.18 6.80
C LEU A 201 3.29 17.20 5.72
N HIS A 202 2.75 16.74 4.59
CA HIS A 202 2.20 17.59 3.56
C HIS A 202 0.70 17.38 3.47
N TYR A 203 -0.08 18.45 3.58
CA TYR A 203 -1.53 18.43 3.50
C TYR A 203 -1.97 18.98 2.14
N ASP A 204 -2.75 18.21 1.38
CA ASP A 204 -3.38 18.66 0.12
C ASP A 204 -4.91 18.54 0.22
N PHE A 205 -5.64 19.57 -0.19
CA PHE A 205 -7.10 19.63 -0.12
C PHE A 205 -7.75 19.49 -1.51
N ALA A 206 -8.77 18.64 -1.61
CA ALA A 206 -9.50 18.36 -2.85
C ALA A 206 -10.98 18.78 -2.71
N PRO A 207 -11.48 19.75 -3.50
CA PRO A 207 -12.87 20.19 -3.46
C PRO A 207 -13.81 19.29 -4.30
N SER A 208 -13.26 18.35 -5.07
CA SER A 208 -13.97 17.38 -5.90
C SER A 208 -13.11 16.14 -6.15
N GLY A 209 -13.71 15.06 -6.68
CA GLY A 209 -13.01 13.82 -7.07
C GLY A 209 -12.69 12.82 -5.94
N GLY A 210 -12.97 13.15 -4.68
CA GLY A 210 -12.88 12.23 -3.54
C GLY A 210 -11.53 11.53 -3.41
N TYR A 211 -11.54 10.26 -2.99
CA TYR A 211 -10.33 9.44 -2.84
C TYR A 211 -9.57 9.19 -4.17
N VAL A 212 -10.21 9.36 -5.33
CA VAL A 212 -9.53 9.31 -6.64
C VAL A 212 -8.62 10.53 -6.80
N ALA A 213 -9.10 11.72 -6.43
CA ALA A 213 -8.26 12.92 -6.39
C ALA A 213 -7.12 12.78 -5.37
N LEU A 214 -7.38 12.20 -4.19
CA LEU A 214 -6.34 11.97 -3.17
C LEU A 214 -5.25 10.98 -3.63
N ALA A 215 -5.62 9.91 -4.34
CA ALA A 215 -4.66 8.99 -4.94
C ALA A 215 -3.82 9.65 -6.06
N ASN A 216 -4.44 10.52 -6.87
CA ASN A 216 -3.73 11.29 -7.90
C ASN A 216 -2.74 12.29 -7.29
N LEU A 217 -3.10 13.00 -6.21
CA LEU A 217 -2.19 13.90 -5.49
C LEU A 217 -0.92 13.17 -5.02
N TYR A 218 -1.05 11.96 -4.46
CA TYR A 218 0.11 11.16 -4.07
C TYR A 218 0.93 10.67 -5.28
N ARG A 219 0.27 10.21 -6.35
CA ARG A 219 0.93 9.81 -7.60
C ARG A 219 1.77 10.95 -8.18
N ASP A 220 1.18 12.12 -8.33
CA ASP A 220 1.79 13.23 -9.06
C ASP A 220 3.00 13.77 -8.28
N TYR A 221 2.93 13.82 -6.93
CA TYR A 221 4.11 13.98 -6.07
C TYR A 221 5.18 12.90 -6.29
N PHE A 222 4.77 11.62 -6.32
CA PHE A 222 5.72 10.51 -6.33
C PHE A 222 6.49 10.43 -7.65
N LEU A 223 5.80 10.66 -8.78
CA LEU A 223 6.43 10.71 -10.10
C LEU A 223 7.27 11.98 -10.30
N ALA A 224 6.89 13.12 -9.71
CA ALA A 224 7.72 14.32 -9.72
C ALA A 224 9.01 14.19 -8.87
N THR A 225 9.00 13.33 -7.84
CA THR A 225 10.17 13.03 -7.00
C THR A 225 11.02 11.85 -7.51
N HIS A 226 10.49 11.04 -8.43
CA HIS A 226 11.18 9.91 -9.06
C HIS A 226 11.14 10.02 -10.61
N PRO A 227 11.70 11.08 -11.21
CA PRO A 227 11.62 11.34 -12.65
C PRO A 227 12.36 10.31 -13.52
N GLU A 228 13.21 9.46 -12.92
CA GLU A 228 13.83 8.32 -13.58
C GLU A 228 12.85 7.16 -13.84
N MET A 229 11.73 7.10 -13.12
CA MET A 229 10.79 5.99 -13.24
C MET A 229 10.07 5.96 -14.58
N GLN A 230 10.19 4.83 -15.28
CA GLN A 230 9.51 4.56 -16.54
C GLN A 230 8.26 3.69 -16.32
N PRO A 231 7.13 3.96 -16.99
CA PRO A 231 5.95 3.09 -17.03
C PRO A 231 6.27 1.68 -17.56
N LEU A 232 5.51 0.67 -17.14
CA LEU A 232 5.72 -0.75 -17.49
C LEU A 232 5.80 -0.98 -19.01
N ARG A 233 4.94 -0.30 -19.78
CA ARG A 233 4.91 -0.37 -21.26
C ARG A 233 6.26 -0.01 -21.91
N GLU A 234 7.03 0.86 -21.28
CA GLU A 234 8.30 1.41 -21.81
C GLU A 234 9.49 0.56 -21.36
N ARG A 235 9.37 -0.11 -20.20
CA ARG A 235 10.32 -1.12 -19.72
C ARG A 235 10.40 -2.34 -20.65
N VAL A 236 9.29 -2.73 -21.31
CA VAL A 236 9.23 -3.93 -22.18
C VAL A 236 10.30 -3.93 -23.27
N ALA A 237 10.59 -2.77 -23.88
CA ALA A 237 11.57 -2.68 -24.96
C ALA A 237 13.00 -3.05 -24.52
N ARG A 238 13.35 -2.82 -23.25
CA ARG A 238 14.65 -3.20 -22.66
C ARG A 238 14.60 -4.56 -21.95
N ARG A 239 13.44 -4.93 -21.40
CA ARG A 239 13.22 -6.15 -20.61
C ARG A 239 11.96 -6.88 -21.10
N PRO A 240 12.00 -7.58 -22.25
CA PRO A 240 10.80 -8.17 -22.87
C PRO A 240 9.92 -9.04 -21.96
N PRO A 241 10.46 -9.83 -20.99
CA PRO A 241 9.64 -10.56 -20.02
C PRO A 241 8.69 -9.69 -19.18
N VAL A 242 8.98 -8.39 -18.99
CA VAL A 242 8.05 -7.44 -18.33
C VAL A 242 6.70 -7.38 -19.05
N GLY A 243 6.68 -7.57 -20.38
CA GLY A 243 5.46 -7.60 -21.19
C GLY A 243 4.46 -8.70 -20.78
N MET A 244 4.88 -9.70 -20.00
CA MET A 244 3.98 -10.72 -19.44
C MET A 244 3.09 -10.16 -18.30
N LEU A 245 3.49 -9.09 -17.62
CA LEU A 245 2.69 -8.45 -16.55
C LEU A 245 1.39 -7.81 -17.04
N LYS A 246 1.30 -7.46 -18.33
CA LYS A 246 0.13 -6.82 -18.93
C LYS A 246 -1.14 -7.66 -18.77
N ASP A 247 -1.04 -8.93 -19.14
CA ASP A 247 -2.19 -9.81 -19.38
C ASP A 247 -1.92 -11.29 -19.11
N GLY A 248 -0.68 -11.67 -18.79
CA GLY A 248 -0.35 -13.00 -18.29
C GLY A 248 -0.73 -13.20 -16.82
N ILE A 249 -0.73 -14.45 -16.38
CA ILE A 249 -1.07 -14.87 -15.00
C ILE A 249 0.17 -15.30 -14.20
N TYR A 250 0.13 -15.25 -12.88
CA TYR A 250 1.23 -15.72 -12.02
C TYR A 250 0.91 -17.09 -11.43
N ILE A 251 1.77 -18.09 -11.69
CA ILE A 251 1.55 -19.47 -11.25
C ILE A 251 2.74 -19.95 -10.41
N TYR A 252 2.48 -20.36 -9.18
CA TYR A 252 3.41 -21.18 -8.41
C TYR A 252 3.17 -22.66 -8.75
N PHE A 253 4.22 -23.33 -9.21
CA PHE A 253 4.20 -24.76 -9.51
C PHE A 253 4.68 -25.58 -8.31
N TRP A 254 3.96 -26.67 -8.01
CA TRP A 254 4.18 -27.53 -6.85
C TRP A 254 4.34 -29.02 -7.22
N GLY A 255 4.77 -29.34 -8.44
CA GLY A 255 5.12 -30.72 -8.81
C GLY A 255 6.32 -31.27 -8.04
N GLU A 256 6.54 -32.57 -8.17
CA GLU A 256 7.65 -33.29 -7.51
C GLU A 256 8.90 -33.45 -8.41
N ASN A 257 8.81 -33.11 -9.70
CA ASN A 257 9.95 -33.13 -10.62
C ASN A 257 9.77 -32.20 -11.84
N PRO A 258 10.88 -31.81 -12.53
CA PRO A 258 10.83 -30.88 -13.66
C PRO A 258 10.05 -31.35 -14.89
N ALA A 259 9.96 -32.66 -15.13
CA ALA A 259 9.32 -33.19 -16.33
C ALA A 259 7.79 -33.10 -16.24
N ASP A 260 7.23 -33.48 -15.08
CA ASP A 260 5.79 -33.43 -14.84
C ASP A 260 5.23 -32.00 -14.86
N ASP A 261 5.98 -31.03 -14.32
CA ASP A 261 5.60 -29.62 -14.34
C ASP A 261 5.74 -28.99 -15.74
N LEU A 262 6.75 -29.38 -16.53
CA LEU A 262 6.82 -28.97 -17.94
C LEU A 262 5.68 -29.57 -18.78
N GLN A 263 5.33 -30.83 -18.55
CA GLN A 263 4.18 -31.47 -19.20
C GLN A 263 2.88 -30.79 -18.78
N LEU A 264 2.70 -30.49 -17.50
CA LEU A 264 1.55 -29.77 -16.96
C LEU A 264 1.41 -28.38 -17.59
N ALA A 265 2.48 -27.59 -17.63
CA ALA A 265 2.49 -26.29 -18.30
C ALA A 265 2.13 -26.41 -19.80
N SER A 266 2.58 -27.47 -20.47
CA SER A 266 2.25 -27.76 -21.87
C SER A 266 0.76 -28.10 -22.06
N GLU A 267 0.17 -28.86 -21.14
CA GLU A 267 -1.27 -29.17 -21.14
C GLU A 267 -2.15 -27.95 -20.82
N MET A 268 -1.67 -27.06 -19.93
CA MET A 268 -2.30 -25.78 -19.63
C MET A 268 -2.28 -24.87 -20.87
N LYS A 269 -1.12 -24.75 -21.54
CA LYS A 269 -0.99 -24.02 -22.80
C LYS A 269 -1.92 -24.58 -23.88
N ALA A 270 -1.99 -25.90 -24.04
CA ALA A 270 -2.89 -26.58 -24.98
C ALA A 270 -4.39 -26.39 -24.64
N ALA A 271 -4.74 -26.10 -23.38
CA ALA A 271 -6.11 -25.76 -22.97
C ALA A 271 -6.48 -24.28 -23.19
N GLY A 272 -5.54 -23.45 -23.65
CA GLY A 272 -5.72 -22.02 -23.90
C GLY A 272 -5.21 -21.10 -22.78
N ILE A 273 -4.39 -21.59 -21.84
CA ILE A 273 -3.64 -20.74 -20.91
C ILE A 273 -2.44 -20.16 -21.67
N ASP A 274 -2.68 -19.12 -22.46
CA ASP A 274 -1.69 -18.67 -23.44
C ASP A 274 -0.44 -18.01 -22.84
N ARG A 275 -0.57 -17.35 -21.69
CA ARG A 275 0.42 -16.41 -21.14
C ARG A 275 0.53 -16.51 -19.62
N ALA A 276 1.67 -16.98 -19.11
CA ALA A 276 1.93 -17.04 -17.67
C ALA A 276 3.40 -16.79 -17.30
N PHE A 277 3.59 -16.40 -16.03
CA PHE A 277 4.81 -16.67 -15.27
C PHE A 277 4.68 -18.04 -14.61
N ALA A 278 5.65 -18.93 -14.83
CA ALA A 278 5.79 -20.19 -14.11
C ALA A 278 6.92 -20.03 -13.09
N VAL A 279 6.57 -19.99 -11.80
CA VAL A 279 7.50 -19.67 -10.72
C VAL A 279 7.68 -20.88 -9.80
N PHE A 280 8.95 -21.21 -9.57
CA PHE A 280 9.35 -22.43 -8.85
C PHE A 280 9.98 -22.07 -7.51
N TYR A 281 9.46 -22.67 -6.43
CA TYR A 281 10.01 -22.50 -5.07
C TYR A 281 11.22 -23.41 -4.81
N GLY A 282 11.34 -24.54 -5.52
CA GLY A 282 12.41 -25.52 -5.34
C GLY A 282 12.02 -26.75 -4.52
N LYS A 283 10.77 -27.24 -4.64
CA LYS A 283 10.38 -28.60 -4.21
C LYS A 283 11.32 -29.66 -4.81
N HIS A 284 11.55 -29.53 -6.12
CA HIS A 284 12.52 -30.27 -6.91
C HIS A 284 13.65 -29.33 -7.38
N PRO A 285 14.83 -29.84 -7.81
CA PRO A 285 15.84 -29.00 -8.45
C PRO A 285 15.31 -28.35 -9.73
N ILE A 286 15.65 -27.08 -9.94
CA ILE A 286 15.41 -26.39 -11.22
C ILE A 286 16.51 -26.82 -12.20
N ASP A 287 16.13 -27.18 -13.42
CA ASP A 287 17.05 -27.48 -14.52
C ASP A 287 16.81 -26.59 -15.75
N ARG A 288 17.75 -26.68 -16.70
CA ARG A 288 17.73 -25.88 -17.93
C ARG A 288 16.70 -26.35 -18.96
N ALA A 289 16.34 -27.63 -18.96
CA ALA A 289 15.38 -28.21 -19.90
C ALA A 289 13.94 -27.79 -19.59
N LEU A 290 13.57 -27.75 -18.31
CA LEU A 290 12.31 -27.15 -17.82
C LEU A 290 12.22 -25.68 -18.23
N PHE A 291 13.23 -24.87 -17.89
CA PHE A 291 13.17 -23.42 -18.16
C PHE A 291 13.14 -23.10 -19.65
N ASP A 292 13.95 -23.78 -20.48
CA ASP A 292 13.86 -23.64 -21.94
C ASP A 292 12.56 -24.21 -22.51
N GLY A 293 11.94 -25.20 -21.84
CA GLY A 293 10.60 -25.69 -22.14
C GLY A 293 9.51 -24.64 -21.92
N ILE A 294 9.47 -24.02 -20.74
CA ILE A 294 8.55 -22.92 -20.41
C ILE A 294 8.69 -21.77 -21.43
N LYS A 295 9.93 -21.40 -21.80
CA LYS A 295 10.17 -20.36 -22.83
C LYS A 295 9.66 -20.78 -24.22
N ARG A 296 9.74 -22.07 -24.60
CA ARG A 296 9.15 -22.59 -25.85
C ARG A 296 7.61 -22.52 -25.86
N LEU A 297 6.94 -22.52 -24.70
CA LEU A 297 5.49 -22.28 -24.59
C LEU A 297 5.12 -20.79 -24.73
N GLY A 298 6.10 -19.89 -24.82
CA GLY A 298 5.89 -18.43 -24.79
C GLY A 298 5.62 -17.89 -23.38
N TRP A 299 5.95 -18.66 -22.35
CA TRP A 299 5.79 -18.32 -20.93
C TRP A 299 7.13 -17.84 -20.32
N VAL A 300 7.06 -17.17 -19.18
CA VAL A 300 8.24 -16.64 -18.47
C VAL A 300 8.60 -17.52 -17.27
N PRO A 301 9.75 -18.23 -17.24
CA PRO A 301 10.20 -18.98 -16.07
C PRO A 301 10.78 -18.04 -15.01
N GLY A 302 10.47 -18.33 -13.74
CA GLY A 302 10.96 -17.56 -12.60
C GLY A 302 11.31 -18.41 -11.38
N SER A 303 12.06 -17.81 -10.45
CA SER A 303 12.51 -18.48 -9.22
C SER A 303 12.32 -17.62 -7.97
N TYR A 304 11.90 -18.27 -6.88
CA TYR A 304 11.85 -17.67 -5.54
C TYR A 304 13.26 -17.59 -4.92
N HIS A 305 13.61 -16.44 -4.33
CA HIS A 305 14.83 -16.26 -3.55
C HIS A 305 14.65 -15.33 -2.35
N MET A 306 15.59 -15.45 -1.40
CA MET A 306 15.77 -14.51 -0.28
C MET A 306 17.16 -13.84 -0.39
N PRO A 307 17.31 -12.73 -1.14
CA PRO A 307 18.58 -12.01 -1.23
C PRO A 307 18.97 -11.37 0.12
N THR A 308 17.97 -10.87 0.86
CA THR A 308 18.05 -10.59 2.30
C THR A 308 17.23 -11.65 3.04
N GLY A 309 17.69 -12.09 4.20
CA GLY A 309 16.98 -13.02 5.06
C GLY A 309 16.07 -12.34 6.10
N ASN A 310 15.23 -13.16 6.74
CA ASN A 310 14.41 -12.77 7.88
C ASN A 310 15.22 -12.20 9.06
N LEU A 311 14.71 -11.17 9.74
CA LEU A 311 15.37 -10.51 10.88
C LEU A 311 15.55 -11.39 12.12
N PHE A 312 14.77 -12.48 12.25
CA PHE A 312 14.97 -13.47 13.31
C PHE A 312 16.29 -14.26 13.18
N ARG A 313 17.01 -14.12 12.06
CA ARG A 313 18.36 -14.66 11.91
C ARG A 313 19.39 -13.91 12.76
N VAL A 314 19.09 -12.69 13.20
CA VAL A 314 19.93 -11.86 14.08
C VAL A 314 19.51 -11.99 15.54
N GLY A 315 18.24 -11.71 15.87
CA GLY A 315 17.73 -11.65 17.25
C GLY A 315 16.21 -11.80 17.35
N ARG A 316 15.64 -11.61 18.55
CA ARG A 316 14.18 -11.79 18.81
C ARG A 316 13.33 -10.77 18.04
N ARG A 317 12.06 -11.11 17.73
CA ARG A 317 11.12 -10.20 17.03
C ARG A 317 11.01 -8.85 17.75
N GLY A 318 10.81 -7.78 16.99
CA GLY A 318 10.71 -6.39 17.50
C GLY A 318 12.05 -5.69 17.73
N TRP A 319 13.20 -6.38 17.62
CA TRP A 319 14.52 -5.78 17.89
C TRP A 319 14.83 -4.47 17.11
N PRO A 320 14.44 -4.27 15.84
CA PRO A 320 14.76 -3.02 15.13
C PRO A 320 14.07 -1.82 15.78
N ASN A 321 12.78 -1.95 16.09
CA ASN A 321 12.00 -0.93 16.75
C ASN A 321 12.37 -0.77 18.24
N ALA A 322 13.03 -1.77 18.84
CA ALA A 322 13.61 -1.64 20.18
C ALA A 322 14.90 -0.80 20.17
N ILE A 323 15.78 -1.02 19.19
CA ILE A 323 16.99 -0.20 18.97
C ILE A 323 16.62 1.25 18.61
N LEU A 324 15.74 1.46 17.65
CA LEU A 324 15.39 2.80 17.16
C LEU A 324 14.81 3.69 18.27
N THR A 325 13.96 3.14 19.14
CA THR A 325 13.34 3.90 20.25
C THR A 325 14.09 3.73 21.59
N GLY A 326 15.38 3.38 21.58
CA GLY A 326 16.22 3.28 22.79
C GLY A 326 15.81 2.24 23.85
N ARG A 327 14.85 1.34 23.56
CA ARG A 327 14.37 0.29 24.48
C ARG A 327 15.34 -0.88 24.65
N MET A 328 16.33 -0.97 23.77
CA MET A 328 17.41 -1.94 23.77
C MET A 328 18.67 -1.20 23.33
N SER A 329 19.80 -1.47 23.97
CA SER A 329 21.08 -0.87 23.58
C SER A 329 21.75 -1.62 22.43
N ALA A 330 22.57 -0.93 21.64
CA ALA A 330 23.28 -1.54 20.51
C ALA A 330 24.23 -2.67 20.96
N ASP A 331 24.85 -2.54 22.14
CA ASP A 331 25.80 -3.54 22.65
C ASP A 331 25.13 -4.73 23.35
N GLU A 332 23.96 -4.53 23.95
CA GLU A 332 23.06 -5.60 24.38
C GLU A 332 22.62 -6.46 23.20
N LEU A 333 22.10 -5.83 22.12
CA LEU A 333 21.74 -6.57 20.92
C LEU A 333 22.96 -7.25 20.29
N ARG A 334 24.14 -6.62 20.26
CA ARG A 334 25.36 -7.29 19.75
C ARG A 334 25.69 -8.55 20.57
N ARG A 335 25.61 -8.50 21.90
CA ARG A 335 25.85 -9.65 22.80
C ARG A 335 24.82 -10.78 22.60
N GLU A 336 23.55 -10.45 22.36
CA GLU A 336 22.51 -11.45 22.10
C GLU A 336 22.45 -11.93 20.63
N SER A 337 23.01 -11.16 19.69
CA SER A 337 22.86 -11.43 18.26
C SER A 337 23.67 -12.64 17.79
N ASN A 338 23.09 -13.42 16.87
CA ASN A 338 23.85 -14.34 16.03
C ASN A 338 24.69 -13.53 15.03
N PRO A 339 26.04 -13.55 15.07
CA PRO A 339 26.86 -12.71 14.20
C PRO A 339 26.68 -13.04 12.70
N LYS A 340 26.47 -14.32 12.36
CA LYS A 340 26.19 -14.77 10.99
C LYS A 340 24.78 -14.38 10.50
N GLY A 341 23.95 -13.83 11.38
CA GLY A 341 22.66 -13.23 11.04
C GLY A 341 22.82 -11.90 10.29
N TRP A 342 23.79 -11.07 10.70
CA TRP A 342 24.03 -9.75 10.09
C TRP A 342 24.35 -9.88 8.60
N ASP A 343 25.24 -10.80 8.25
CA ASP A 343 25.59 -11.15 6.87
C ASP A 343 24.35 -11.45 6.02
N ARG A 344 23.30 -12.06 6.60
CA ARG A 344 22.07 -12.44 5.88
C ARG A 344 21.10 -11.29 5.70
N ILE A 345 21.07 -10.30 6.59
CA ILE A 345 20.06 -9.22 6.55
C ILE A 345 20.60 -7.90 5.96
N CYS A 346 21.92 -7.74 5.92
CA CYS A 346 22.56 -6.52 5.43
C CYS A 346 22.60 -6.49 3.90
N ALA A 347 21.70 -5.72 3.27
CA ALA A 347 21.66 -5.60 1.82
C ALA A 347 22.97 -5.02 1.24
N LYS A 348 23.60 -4.07 1.95
CA LYS A 348 24.93 -3.49 1.62
C LYS A 348 26.02 -4.57 1.50
N PHE A 349 25.94 -5.64 2.30
CA PHE A 349 26.82 -6.81 2.23
C PHE A 349 26.36 -7.85 1.19
N GLN A 350 25.05 -7.96 0.95
CA GLN A 350 24.48 -8.95 0.03
C GLN A 350 24.53 -8.55 -1.44
N ILE A 351 24.45 -7.26 -1.81
CA ILE A 351 24.46 -6.79 -3.23
C ILE A 351 25.45 -7.56 -4.13
N PRO A 352 26.77 -7.58 -3.89
CA PRO A 352 27.71 -8.24 -4.81
C PRO A 352 27.50 -9.76 -4.87
N ARG A 353 27.22 -10.39 -3.72
CA ARG A 353 27.00 -11.84 -3.57
C ARG A 353 25.69 -12.29 -4.25
N TRP A 354 24.67 -11.45 -4.16
CA TRP A 354 23.40 -11.67 -4.83
C TRP A 354 23.57 -11.50 -6.35
N LEU A 355 24.23 -10.44 -6.83
CA LEU A 355 24.42 -10.22 -8.27
C LEU A 355 25.29 -11.31 -8.92
N GLU A 356 26.32 -11.81 -8.23
CA GLU A 356 27.09 -12.97 -8.65
C GLU A 356 26.19 -14.21 -8.80
N LYS A 357 25.41 -14.53 -7.76
CA LYS A 357 24.45 -15.64 -7.76
C LYS A 357 23.38 -15.47 -8.86
N ALA A 358 22.85 -14.27 -9.06
CA ALA A 358 21.83 -13.97 -10.04
C ALA A 358 22.35 -14.18 -11.47
N LYS A 359 23.54 -13.66 -11.78
CA LYS A 359 24.23 -13.87 -13.06
C LYS A 359 24.50 -15.36 -13.30
N GLY A 360 24.97 -16.09 -12.30
CA GLY A 360 25.14 -17.56 -12.38
C GLY A 360 23.83 -18.30 -12.63
N PHE A 361 22.73 -17.91 -11.98
CA PHE A 361 21.43 -18.54 -12.15
C PHE A 361 20.80 -18.23 -13.53
N ILE A 362 20.99 -17.01 -14.05
CA ILE A 362 20.63 -16.65 -15.43
C ILE A 362 21.47 -17.46 -16.43
N ALA A 363 22.78 -17.60 -16.24
CA ALA A 363 23.64 -18.36 -17.15
C ALA A 363 23.29 -19.85 -17.18
N SER A 364 23.14 -20.49 -16.01
CA SER A 364 22.89 -21.93 -15.91
C SER A 364 21.48 -22.33 -16.36
N TYR A 365 20.44 -21.57 -15.98
CA TYR A 365 19.04 -21.97 -16.17
C TYR A 365 18.27 -21.07 -17.14
N GLY A 366 18.76 -19.87 -17.44
CA GLY A 366 18.06 -18.91 -18.29
C GLY A 366 16.74 -18.45 -17.70
N THR A 367 16.71 -18.16 -16.39
CA THR A 367 15.55 -17.53 -15.73
C THR A 367 15.25 -16.16 -16.32
N GLN A 368 14.01 -15.71 -16.18
CA GLN A 368 13.56 -14.40 -16.64
C GLN A 368 12.79 -13.61 -15.57
N LEU A 369 12.43 -14.23 -14.44
CA LEU A 369 11.85 -13.58 -13.27
C LEU A 369 12.58 -13.99 -11.99
N PHE A 370 12.78 -13.03 -11.09
CA PHE A 370 13.15 -13.27 -9.70
C PHE A 370 12.08 -12.73 -8.76
N TYR A 371 11.59 -13.59 -7.86
CA TYR A 371 10.78 -13.16 -6.72
C TYR A 371 11.63 -13.09 -5.45
N PHE A 372 11.50 -11.99 -4.71
CA PHE A 372 12.29 -11.67 -3.52
C PHE A 372 11.43 -11.63 -2.26
N ASP A 373 11.47 -12.68 -1.47
CA ASP A 373 10.78 -12.70 -0.18
C ASP A 373 11.54 -11.90 0.88
N THR A 374 10.80 -11.29 1.82
CA THR A 374 11.25 -10.41 2.91
C THR A 374 12.00 -9.13 2.52
N LEU A 375 12.40 -8.95 1.25
CA LEU A 375 13.21 -7.80 0.80
C LEU A 375 12.54 -6.46 1.11
N VAL A 376 11.24 -6.32 0.86
CA VAL A 376 10.49 -5.09 1.17
C VAL A 376 9.72 -5.13 2.50
N VAL A 377 9.67 -6.30 3.14
CA VAL A 377 8.76 -6.58 4.26
C VAL A 377 9.37 -6.24 5.63
N GLN A 378 10.70 -6.31 5.73
CA GLN A 378 11.42 -6.23 7.00
C GLN A 378 12.67 -5.36 6.87
N LEU A 379 12.65 -4.16 7.47
CA LEU A 379 13.80 -3.25 7.51
C LEU A 379 14.45 -3.24 8.91
N ALA A 380 15.77 -3.07 8.93
CA ALA A 380 16.56 -2.93 10.15
C ALA A 380 17.94 -2.30 9.85
N PRO A 381 18.58 -1.65 10.83
CA PRO A 381 20.00 -1.29 10.72
C PRO A 381 20.89 -2.54 10.74
N CYS A 382 22.17 -2.42 10.37
CA CYS A 382 23.17 -3.48 10.56
C CYS A 382 24.21 -3.04 11.60
N LEU A 383 24.33 -3.80 12.70
CA LEU A 383 25.29 -3.51 13.78
C LEU A 383 26.62 -4.29 13.67
N SER A 384 26.82 -5.00 12.55
CA SER A 384 28.07 -5.71 12.22
C SER A 384 29.25 -4.74 12.17
N PRO A 385 30.37 -5.00 12.88
CA PRO A 385 31.56 -4.16 12.80
C PRO A 385 32.19 -4.09 11.39
N SER A 386 31.99 -5.10 10.55
CA SER A 386 32.62 -5.20 9.22
C SER A 386 31.75 -4.69 8.07
N HIS A 387 30.45 -4.44 8.31
CA HIS A 387 29.52 -3.89 7.31
C HIS A 387 28.34 -3.14 7.96
N PRO A 388 28.62 -2.12 8.80
CA PRO A 388 27.56 -1.39 9.48
C PRO A 388 26.68 -0.61 8.49
N SER A 389 25.40 -0.45 8.85
CA SER A 389 24.47 0.42 8.14
C SER A 389 23.42 1.01 9.07
N THR A 390 22.96 2.24 8.80
CA THR A 390 21.67 2.71 9.34
C THR A 390 20.51 1.89 8.73
N ILE A 391 19.27 2.15 9.15
CA ILE A 391 18.08 1.51 8.56
C ILE A 391 17.75 2.12 7.18
N GLU A 392 18.01 3.41 6.99
CA GLU A 392 17.90 4.14 5.72
C GLU A 392 18.93 3.62 4.71
N GLU A 393 20.19 3.46 5.11
CA GLU A 393 21.22 2.82 4.28
C GLU A 393 20.83 1.39 3.91
N ASN A 394 20.18 0.65 4.81
CA ASN A 394 19.69 -0.70 4.53
C ASN A 394 18.55 -0.66 3.51
N GLN A 395 17.59 0.26 3.65
CA GLN A 395 16.49 0.47 2.69
C GLN A 395 17.01 0.86 1.30
N ALA A 396 17.94 1.83 1.23
CA ALA A 396 18.57 2.25 -0.01
C ALA A 396 19.35 1.10 -0.68
N ALA A 397 20.08 0.30 0.11
CA ALA A 397 20.76 -0.90 -0.41
C ALA A 397 19.79 -2.00 -0.86
N ARG A 398 18.59 -2.11 -0.27
CA ARG A 398 17.54 -3.05 -0.72
C ARG A 398 16.90 -2.62 -2.04
N LEU A 399 16.60 -1.33 -2.18
CA LEU A 399 16.14 -0.75 -3.46
C LEU A 399 17.19 -0.97 -4.55
N LYS A 400 18.45 -0.62 -4.26
CA LYS A 400 19.57 -0.81 -5.18
C LYS A 400 19.76 -2.27 -5.60
N LEU A 401 19.66 -3.22 -4.66
CA LEU A 401 19.73 -4.66 -4.96
C LEU A 401 18.65 -5.10 -5.96
N ALA A 402 17.44 -4.55 -5.84
CA ALA A 402 16.35 -4.85 -6.77
C ALA A 402 16.60 -4.22 -8.16
N GLN A 403 17.00 -2.95 -8.21
CA GLN A 403 17.35 -2.22 -9.45
C GLN A 403 18.51 -2.90 -10.20
N GLU A 404 19.63 -3.20 -9.55
CA GLU A 404 20.77 -3.89 -10.18
C GLU A 404 20.42 -5.34 -10.60
N THR A 405 19.30 -5.90 -10.14
CA THR A 405 18.75 -7.17 -10.65
C THR A 405 17.84 -6.97 -11.87
N GLN A 406 17.05 -5.89 -11.91
CA GLN A 406 16.30 -5.50 -13.11
C GLN A 406 17.28 -5.25 -14.28
N ASP A 407 18.42 -4.62 -14.03
CA ASP A 407 19.48 -4.38 -15.02
C ASP A 407 20.08 -5.68 -15.63
N LEU A 408 19.87 -6.84 -15.01
CA LEU A 408 20.20 -8.15 -15.58
C LEU A 408 19.16 -8.63 -16.63
N GLY A 409 18.20 -7.79 -17.01
CA GLY A 409 17.16 -8.07 -18.01
C GLY A 409 15.92 -8.81 -17.47
N THR A 410 15.83 -9.01 -16.15
CA THR A 410 14.78 -9.83 -15.51
C THR A 410 13.57 -9.01 -15.07
N VAL A 411 12.44 -9.67 -14.82
CA VAL A 411 11.32 -9.14 -14.02
C VAL A 411 11.64 -9.33 -12.54
N VAL A 412 11.46 -8.29 -11.72
CA VAL A 412 11.71 -8.37 -10.28
C VAL A 412 10.44 -8.06 -9.51
N GLY A 413 10.13 -8.87 -8.49
CA GLY A 413 9.00 -8.63 -7.58
C GLY A 413 9.29 -9.01 -6.13
N SER A 414 8.49 -8.48 -5.21
CA SER A 414 8.57 -8.71 -3.76
C SER A 414 7.22 -8.40 -3.12
N GLY A 415 6.94 -8.78 -1.87
CA GLY A 415 5.80 -8.22 -1.15
C GLY A 415 5.29 -8.99 0.06
N GLU A 416 5.12 -10.31 -0.02
CA GLU A 416 4.54 -11.15 1.05
C GLU A 416 3.17 -10.65 1.61
N GLY A 417 2.46 -9.77 0.89
CA GLY A 417 1.26 -9.07 1.37
C GLY A 417 1.45 -7.60 1.80
N VAL A 418 2.57 -6.96 1.46
CA VAL A 418 2.78 -5.50 1.63
C VAL A 418 3.35 -4.86 0.35
N SER A 419 3.18 -3.54 0.18
CA SER A 419 3.59 -2.82 -1.05
C SER A 419 4.19 -1.43 -0.77
N PRO A 420 5.38 -1.32 -0.15
CA PRO A 420 5.95 -0.04 0.24
C PRO A 420 6.48 0.72 -0.97
N THR A 421 6.04 1.97 -1.14
CA THR A 421 6.38 2.78 -2.33
C THR A 421 7.85 3.12 -2.45
N TRP A 422 8.66 3.06 -1.37
CA TRP A 422 10.12 3.21 -1.47
C TRP A 422 10.76 2.13 -2.37
N ALA A 423 10.15 0.95 -2.50
CA ALA A 423 10.64 -0.14 -3.35
C ALA A 423 10.15 -0.04 -4.81
N LEU A 424 9.20 0.85 -5.10
CA LEU A 424 8.53 0.97 -6.40
C LEU A 424 9.49 1.26 -7.57
N PRO A 425 10.58 2.05 -7.42
CA PRO A 425 11.55 2.27 -8.50
C PRO A 425 12.43 1.05 -8.83
N GLY A 426 12.38 -0.03 -8.04
CA GLY A 426 13.18 -1.25 -8.22
C GLY A 426 12.38 -2.53 -8.46
N LEU A 427 11.05 -2.44 -8.55
CA LEU A 427 10.16 -3.58 -8.75
C LEU A 427 9.27 -3.40 -9.99
N ASP A 428 8.81 -4.51 -10.55
CA ASP A 428 7.85 -4.55 -11.65
C ASP A 428 6.49 -5.12 -11.20
N PHE A 429 6.47 -5.92 -10.13
CA PHE A 429 5.23 -6.33 -9.45
C PHE A 429 5.37 -6.43 -7.92
N TYR A 430 4.25 -6.25 -7.20
CA TYR A 430 4.15 -6.61 -5.78
C TYR A 430 3.29 -7.86 -5.56
N GLU A 431 3.84 -8.81 -4.81
CA GLU A 431 3.08 -9.97 -4.35
C GLU A 431 2.20 -9.61 -3.15
N GLY A 432 0.89 -9.84 -3.29
CA GLY A 432 -0.07 -9.56 -2.21
C GLY A 432 -0.47 -8.11 -2.08
N MET A 433 -0.28 -7.28 -3.11
CA MET A 433 -0.88 -5.96 -3.20
C MET A 433 -2.41 -6.02 -3.02
N MET A 434 -3.07 -7.06 -3.54
CA MET A 434 -4.52 -7.24 -3.39
C MET A 434 -4.96 -7.59 -1.95
N SER A 435 -4.03 -7.90 -1.02
CA SER A 435 -4.34 -8.35 0.33
C SER A 435 -4.46 -7.21 1.35
N LEU A 436 -5.51 -7.28 2.18
CA LEU A 436 -5.73 -6.37 3.32
C LEU A 436 -5.13 -6.95 4.62
N ARG A 437 -3.82 -7.22 4.59
CA ARG A 437 -3.04 -7.93 5.61
C ARG A 437 -3.11 -7.32 7.02
N THR A 438 -3.52 -6.06 7.14
CA THR A 438 -3.82 -5.34 8.40
C THR A 438 -5.08 -5.85 9.12
N TYR A 439 -5.98 -6.51 8.38
CA TYR A 439 -7.28 -6.95 8.87
C TYR A 439 -7.42 -8.48 8.86
N ALA A 440 -6.89 -9.17 7.84
CA ALA A 440 -6.84 -10.63 7.77
C ALA A 440 -5.66 -11.11 6.92
N ASP A 441 -5.06 -12.24 7.29
CA ASP A 441 -3.84 -12.84 6.70
C ASP A 441 -3.89 -14.37 6.90
N PRO A 442 -4.50 -15.14 5.97
CA PRO A 442 -4.79 -16.57 6.18
C PRO A 442 -3.55 -17.40 6.54
N ASN A 443 -3.60 -18.16 7.63
CA ASN A 443 -2.43 -18.82 8.22
C ASN A 443 -2.07 -20.17 7.55
N LEU A 444 -1.70 -20.13 6.26
CA LEU A 444 -1.23 -21.31 5.53
C LEU A 444 0.28 -21.55 5.69
N LYS A 445 0.66 -22.85 5.65
CA LYS A 445 2.03 -23.33 5.90
C LYS A 445 2.88 -23.56 4.65
N ILE A 446 2.40 -23.14 3.49
CA ILE A 446 3.17 -23.14 2.23
C ILE A 446 4.51 -22.42 2.50
N PRO A 447 5.66 -22.96 2.09
CA PRO A 447 5.89 -24.08 1.17
C PRO A 447 5.95 -25.46 1.84
N SER A 448 5.83 -25.54 3.17
CA SER A 448 5.87 -26.77 3.96
C SER A 448 4.57 -27.59 3.91
N GLY A 449 3.92 -27.62 2.74
CA GLY A 449 2.59 -28.21 2.51
C GLY A 449 1.41 -27.24 2.62
N GLY A 450 0.23 -27.65 2.13
CA GLY A 450 -1.02 -26.89 2.23
C GLY A 450 -1.28 -25.89 1.09
N TYR A 451 -0.58 -26.01 -0.05
CA TYR A 451 -0.87 -25.24 -1.27
C TYR A 451 -2.13 -25.76 -2.00
N ASP A 452 -2.40 -27.04 -1.78
CA ASP A 452 -3.51 -27.88 -2.23
C ASP A 452 -4.77 -27.76 -1.36
N THR A 453 -4.64 -27.13 -0.18
CA THR A 453 -5.74 -26.98 0.78
C THR A 453 -6.74 -25.91 0.33
N ASP A 454 -7.85 -26.35 -0.25
CA ASP A 454 -9.06 -25.54 -0.43
C ASP A 454 -9.65 -25.22 0.95
N LEU A 455 -9.58 -23.96 1.37
CA LEU A 455 -10.10 -23.51 2.66
C LEU A 455 -11.63 -23.62 2.75
N GLY A 456 -12.34 -23.69 1.61
CA GLY A 456 -13.80 -23.74 1.55
C GLY A 456 -14.45 -22.63 2.40
N ASP A 457 -15.50 -23.00 3.13
CA ASP A 457 -16.26 -22.09 3.99
C ASP A 457 -15.48 -21.60 5.24
N SER A 458 -14.35 -22.23 5.60
CA SER A 458 -13.53 -21.74 6.73
C SER A 458 -12.91 -20.36 6.46
N TYR A 459 -12.76 -20.00 5.17
CA TYR A 459 -12.33 -18.68 4.72
C TYR A 459 -13.42 -17.61 4.85
N ALA A 460 -14.69 -17.94 5.14
CA ALA A 460 -15.81 -16.99 5.06
C ALA A 460 -15.62 -15.72 5.94
N SER A 461 -15.00 -15.85 7.12
CA SER A 461 -14.68 -14.72 8.00
C SER A 461 -13.63 -13.78 7.39
N ASP A 462 -12.57 -14.35 6.80
CA ASP A 462 -11.53 -13.59 6.10
C ASP A 462 -12.10 -12.99 4.80
N ALA A 463 -12.92 -13.73 4.06
CA ALA A 463 -13.61 -13.27 2.85
C ALA A 463 -14.54 -12.07 3.12
N ALA A 464 -15.26 -12.06 4.25
CA ALA A 464 -16.11 -10.94 4.66
C ALA A 464 -15.33 -9.64 4.95
N ILE A 465 -13.99 -9.70 4.97
CA ILE A 465 -13.08 -8.59 5.20
C ILE A 465 -12.24 -8.31 3.94
N ILE A 466 -11.51 -9.32 3.46
CA ILE A 466 -10.62 -9.25 2.30
C ILE A 466 -11.39 -9.06 1.00
N LEU A 467 -12.65 -9.49 0.91
CA LEU A 467 -13.46 -9.41 -0.31
C LEU A 467 -14.73 -8.56 -0.12
N ASP A 468 -14.73 -7.60 0.81
CA ASP A 468 -15.81 -6.61 0.98
C ASP A 468 -15.74 -5.54 -0.13
N GLU A 469 -16.62 -5.67 -1.13
CA GLU A 469 -16.70 -4.73 -2.26
C GLU A 469 -17.16 -3.33 -1.84
N LYS A 470 -17.87 -3.20 -0.71
CA LYS A 470 -18.51 -1.94 -0.28
C LYS A 470 -17.52 -1.02 0.43
N ARG A 471 -16.42 -1.60 0.93
CA ARG A 471 -15.30 -0.89 1.56
C ARG A 471 -14.02 -0.86 0.72
N ARG A 472 -13.72 -1.87 -0.12
CA ARG A 472 -12.48 -1.87 -0.91
C ARG A 472 -12.44 -0.75 -1.96
N ILE A 473 -11.26 -0.15 -2.14
CA ILE A 473 -10.98 0.86 -3.17
C ILE A 473 -9.56 0.67 -3.76
N PRO A 474 -9.37 0.86 -5.08
CA PRO A 474 -8.11 0.56 -5.78
C PRO A 474 -7.06 1.68 -5.64
N LEU A 475 -6.74 2.12 -4.42
CA LEU A 475 -5.79 3.21 -4.18
C LEU A 475 -4.40 2.94 -4.78
N TYR A 476 -3.97 1.69 -4.91
CA TYR A 476 -2.69 1.39 -5.54
C TYR A 476 -2.75 1.42 -7.07
N GLN A 477 -3.87 1.03 -7.67
CA GLN A 477 -4.02 1.06 -9.13
C GLN A 477 -4.29 2.47 -9.67
N LEU A 478 -5.11 3.26 -8.96
CA LEU A 478 -5.32 4.68 -9.24
C LEU A 478 -3.99 5.45 -9.21
N ALA A 479 -3.11 5.11 -8.26
CA ALA A 479 -1.81 5.73 -8.15
C ALA A 479 -0.79 5.19 -9.18
N PHE A 480 -0.65 3.86 -9.37
CA PHE A 480 0.53 3.27 -10.02
C PHE A 480 0.31 2.04 -10.94
N HIS A 481 -0.92 1.73 -11.40
CA HIS A 481 -1.17 0.55 -12.26
C HIS A 481 -0.29 0.49 -13.53
N ASP A 482 0.00 1.63 -14.15
CA ASP A 482 0.89 1.73 -15.32
C ASP A 482 2.40 1.67 -14.99
N TYR A 483 2.76 1.60 -13.70
CA TYR A 483 4.14 1.54 -13.21
C TYR A 483 4.49 0.23 -12.47
N VAL A 484 3.52 -0.47 -11.91
CA VAL A 484 3.73 -1.75 -11.21
C VAL A 484 2.47 -2.62 -11.25
N ALA A 485 2.64 -3.94 -11.40
CA ALA A 485 1.53 -4.88 -11.29
C ALA A 485 1.30 -5.31 -9.83
N GLY A 486 0.05 -5.63 -9.47
CA GLY A 486 -0.30 -6.26 -8.19
C GLY A 486 -0.81 -7.69 -8.36
N THR A 487 -0.58 -8.54 -7.36
CA THR A 487 -1.24 -9.87 -7.24
C THR A 487 -1.90 -10.07 -5.87
N TRP A 488 -2.60 -11.19 -5.69
CA TRP A 488 -2.88 -11.77 -4.37
C TRP A 488 -1.58 -12.31 -3.73
N VAL A 489 -1.61 -12.58 -2.42
CA VAL A 489 -0.49 -13.18 -1.69
C VAL A 489 -0.52 -14.71 -1.83
N TRP A 490 0.64 -15.38 -1.72
CA TRP A 490 0.71 -16.85 -1.79
C TRP A 490 -0.13 -17.59 -0.74
N ARG A 491 -0.50 -16.93 0.37
CA ARG A 491 -1.42 -17.47 1.39
C ARG A 491 -2.91 -17.37 1.03
N ASP A 492 -3.25 -16.62 -0.02
CA ASP A 492 -4.64 -16.28 -0.35
C ASP A 492 -4.86 -16.14 -1.87
N THR A 493 -4.32 -17.09 -2.64
CA THR A 493 -4.42 -17.16 -4.11
C THR A 493 -5.87 -17.23 -4.61
N ASN A 494 -6.13 -16.99 -5.91
CA ASN A 494 -7.49 -16.96 -6.46
C ASN A 494 -8.29 -18.23 -6.08
N PHE A 495 -7.65 -19.41 -6.17
CA PHE A 495 -8.27 -20.71 -5.93
C PHE A 495 -8.02 -21.29 -4.52
N GLN A 496 -7.39 -20.53 -3.60
CA GLN A 496 -7.14 -20.99 -2.22
C GLN A 496 -8.42 -21.26 -1.40
N SER A 497 -9.52 -20.62 -1.77
CA SER A 497 -10.87 -20.96 -1.33
C SER A 497 -11.77 -20.89 -2.56
N ARG A 498 -12.05 -22.04 -3.17
CA ARG A 498 -12.74 -22.08 -4.47
C ARG A 498 -14.15 -21.48 -4.45
N PRO A 499 -14.96 -21.57 -3.36
CA PRO A 499 -16.26 -20.87 -3.27
C PRO A 499 -16.19 -19.34 -3.43
N PHE A 500 -15.00 -18.73 -3.26
CA PHE A 500 -14.76 -17.29 -3.39
C PHE A 500 -13.88 -16.92 -4.59
N ALA A 501 -13.40 -17.89 -5.38
CA ALA A 501 -12.52 -17.65 -6.53
C ALA A 501 -13.12 -16.68 -7.56
N TRP A 502 -14.41 -16.88 -7.91
CA TRP A 502 -15.16 -15.97 -8.78
C TRP A 502 -15.10 -14.50 -8.31
N LYS A 503 -15.11 -14.25 -7.00
CA LYS A 503 -15.10 -12.91 -6.44
C LYS A 503 -13.71 -12.29 -6.49
N LYS A 504 -12.66 -13.08 -6.29
CA LYS A 504 -11.26 -12.68 -6.48
C LYS A 504 -10.98 -12.34 -7.95
N ASP A 505 -11.51 -13.14 -8.88
CA ASP A 505 -11.41 -12.90 -10.32
C ASP A 505 -12.13 -11.60 -10.70
N LEU A 506 -13.34 -11.34 -10.18
CA LEU A 506 -14.04 -10.06 -10.40
C LEU A 506 -13.26 -8.85 -9.82
N PHE A 507 -12.56 -9.01 -8.70
CA PHE A 507 -11.65 -7.96 -8.20
C PHE A 507 -10.43 -7.76 -9.10
N ASN A 508 -9.80 -8.84 -9.62
CA ASN A 508 -8.71 -8.72 -10.59
C ASN A 508 -9.18 -8.08 -11.91
N ILE A 509 -10.41 -8.37 -12.35
CA ILE A 509 -11.06 -7.77 -13.51
C ILE A 509 -11.29 -6.27 -13.29
N LEU A 510 -11.91 -5.88 -12.18
CA LEU A 510 -12.18 -4.48 -11.86
C LEU A 510 -10.89 -3.67 -11.74
N TYR A 511 -9.88 -4.23 -11.05
CA TYR A 511 -8.64 -3.52 -10.71
C TYR A 511 -7.54 -3.67 -11.77
N GLY A 512 -7.72 -4.50 -12.81
CA GLY A 512 -6.72 -4.80 -13.85
C GLY A 512 -5.56 -5.70 -13.38
N THR A 513 -5.54 -6.10 -12.11
CA THR A 513 -4.42 -6.77 -11.44
C THR A 513 -4.23 -8.23 -11.85
N MET A 514 -3.00 -8.72 -11.70
CA MET A 514 -2.61 -10.06 -12.11
C MET A 514 -3.14 -11.11 -11.11
N PRO A 515 -3.82 -12.18 -11.55
CA PRO A 515 -4.20 -13.28 -10.68
C PRO A 515 -2.96 -14.06 -10.23
N MET A 516 -3.08 -14.75 -9.08
CA MET A 516 -2.10 -15.70 -8.60
C MET A 516 -2.76 -17.04 -8.35
N TRP A 517 -2.15 -18.11 -8.86
CA TRP A 517 -2.59 -19.50 -8.65
C TRP A 517 -1.46 -20.35 -8.04
N HIS A 518 -1.84 -21.35 -7.25
CA HIS A 518 -1.03 -22.55 -7.04
C HIS A 518 -1.53 -23.63 -8.00
N ILE A 519 -0.61 -24.42 -8.57
CA ILE A 519 -0.96 -25.56 -9.42
C ILE A 519 -0.06 -26.77 -9.15
N ASP A 520 -0.66 -27.94 -9.28
CA ASP A 520 0.03 -29.21 -9.48
C ASP A 520 -0.83 -30.12 -10.39
N ARG A 521 -0.38 -31.37 -10.57
CA ARG A 521 -1.06 -32.37 -11.39
C ARG A 521 -2.48 -32.69 -10.90
N GLN A 522 -2.73 -32.68 -9.58
CA GLN A 522 -4.03 -33.01 -8.98
C GLN A 522 -5.02 -31.84 -9.11
N LEU A 523 -4.60 -30.63 -8.72
CA LEU A 523 -5.39 -29.40 -8.84
C LEU A 523 -5.82 -29.16 -10.30
N TRP A 524 -4.90 -29.35 -11.26
CA TRP A 524 -5.24 -29.23 -12.67
C TRP A 524 -6.23 -30.30 -13.14
N THR A 525 -5.99 -31.57 -12.80
CA THR A 525 -6.88 -32.67 -13.22
C THR A 525 -8.31 -32.48 -12.70
N ASN A 526 -8.45 -32.00 -11.47
CA ASN A 526 -9.75 -31.82 -10.82
C ASN A 526 -10.46 -30.51 -11.23
N HIS A 527 -9.73 -29.42 -11.48
CA HIS A 527 -10.29 -28.07 -11.62
C HIS A 527 -9.95 -27.36 -12.95
N LYS A 528 -9.47 -28.10 -13.97
CA LYS A 528 -9.11 -27.59 -15.31
C LYS A 528 -10.13 -26.61 -15.90
N ALA A 529 -11.42 -26.91 -15.78
CA ALA A 529 -12.48 -26.03 -16.30
C ALA A 529 -12.50 -24.67 -15.58
N GLU A 530 -12.44 -24.68 -14.24
CA GLU A 530 -12.45 -23.47 -13.40
C GLU A 530 -11.26 -22.55 -13.75
N TYR A 531 -10.05 -23.12 -13.86
CA TYR A 531 -8.84 -22.38 -14.27
C TYR A 531 -8.95 -21.81 -15.70
N VAL A 532 -9.45 -22.58 -16.67
CA VAL A 532 -9.56 -22.14 -18.07
C VAL A 532 -10.62 -21.05 -18.24
N GLU A 533 -11.74 -21.12 -17.51
CA GLU A 533 -12.76 -20.06 -17.49
C GLU A 533 -12.23 -18.78 -16.85
N SER A 534 -11.59 -18.89 -15.68
CA SER A 534 -10.90 -17.80 -14.99
C SER A 534 -9.92 -17.05 -15.91
N TYR A 535 -9.01 -17.78 -16.57
CA TYR A 535 -8.06 -17.19 -17.51
C TYR A 535 -8.74 -16.41 -18.64
N ARG A 536 -9.79 -16.99 -19.26
CA ARG A 536 -10.52 -16.37 -20.37
C ARG A 536 -11.21 -15.08 -19.94
N ALA A 537 -11.84 -15.07 -18.76
CA ALA A 537 -12.45 -13.87 -18.19
C ALA A 537 -11.39 -12.78 -17.96
N LEU A 538 -10.31 -13.13 -17.26
CA LEU A 538 -9.24 -12.20 -16.87
C LEU A 538 -8.49 -11.61 -18.07
N VAL A 539 -8.13 -12.43 -19.06
CA VAL A 539 -7.38 -11.97 -20.25
C VAL A 539 -8.24 -11.10 -21.16
N SER A 540 -9.57 -11.31 -21.22
CA SER A 540 -10.50 -10.49 -22.03
C SER A 540 -10.53 -9.01 -21.61
N VAL A 541 -10.17 -8.73 -20.35
CA VAL A 541 -10.12 -7.39 -19.75
C VAL A 541 -8.69 -6.88 -19.74
N ARG A 542 -7.76 -7.65 -19.17
CA ARG A 542 -6.37 -7.22 -18.95
C ARG A 542 -5.58 -7.01 -20.25
N SER A 543 -5.92 -7.72 -21.32
CA SER A 543 -5.36 -7.45 -22.65
C SER A 543 -5.65 -6.02 -23.15
N LYS A 544 -6.71 -5.37 -22.66
CA LYS A 544 -7.12 -4.00 -23.00
C LYS A 544 -6.61 -2.92 -22.03
N VAL A 545 -6.53 -3.24 -20.73
CA VAL A 545 -6.21 -2.24 -19.67
C VAL A 545 -4.80 -2.38 -19.07
N GLY A 546 -4.10 -3.50 -19.30
CA GLY A 546 -2.98 -3.97 -18.47
C GLY A 546 -1.79 -3.03 -18.21
N PHE A 547 -1.48 -2.07 -19.11
CA PHE A 547 -0.49 -1.00 -18.86
C PHE A 547 -1.06 0.41 -19.04
N SER A 548 -2.39 0.56 -18.95
CA SER A 548 -3.08 1.84 -18.88
C SER A 548 -3.00 2.39 -17.45
N ARG A 549 -2.96 3.73 -17.30
CA ARG A 549 -3.33 4.38 -16.03
C ARG A 549 -4.81 4.08 -15.77
N MET A 550 -5.15 3.76 -14.52
CA MET A 550 -6.53 3.82 -14.03
C MET A 550 -6.83 5.28 -13.69
N THR A 551 -7.85 5.86 -14.31
CA THR A 551 -8.17 7.30 -14.18
C THR A 551 -9.36 7.55 -13.25
N GLY A 552 -10.19 6.54 -12.98
CA GLY A 552 -11.34 6.66 -12.08
C GLY A 552 -11.80 5.31 -11.51
N HIS A 553 -12.49 5.38 -10.38
CA HIS A 553 -13.18 4.27 -9.75
C HIS A 553 -14.46 4.80 -9.07
N GLY A 554 -15.54 4.01 -9.04
CA GLY A 554 -16.78 4.39 -8.36
C GLY A 554 -17.87 3.33 -8.42
N TRP A 555 -19.05 3.69 -7.92
CA TRP A 555 -20.20 2.81 -7.78
C TRP A 555 -21.35 3.23 -8.70
N LEU A 556 -22.11 2.25 -9.20
CA LEU A 556 -23.32 2.46 -10.00
C LEU A 556 -24.62 2.11 -9.26
N THR A 557 -24.52 1.60 -8.03
CA THR A 557 -25.67 1.30 -7.15
C THR A 557 -25.44 1.81 -5.71
N PRO A 558 -26.49 2.26 -5.00
CA PRO A 558 -26.35 2.78 -3.63
C PRO A 558 -25.82 1.75 -2.61
N ASP A 559 -26.04 0.46 -2.86
CA ASP A 559 -25.56 -0.65 -2.03
C ASP A 559 -24.09 -1.03 -2.29
N ARG A 560 -23.43 -0.33 -3.22
CA ARG A 560 -22.05 -0.51 -3.69
C ARG A 560 -21.73 -1.85 -4.36
N ALA A 561 -22.73 -2.67 -4.67
CA ALA A 561 -22.54 -3.98 -5.31
C ALA A 561 -22.09 -3.87 -6.78
N VAL A 562 -22.44 -2.78 -7.47
CA VAL A 562 -22.03 -2.53 -8.87
C VAL A 562 -20.99 -1.41 -8.91
N GLN A 563 -19.88 -1.67 -9.58
CA GLN A 563 -18.69 -0.82 -9.62
C GLN A 563 -18.18 -0.58 -11.03
N TYR A 564 -17.39 0.48 -11.20
CA TYR A 564 -16.66 0.76 -12.43
C TYR A 564 -15.21 1.17 -12.16
N THR A 565 -14.35 0.92 -13.14
CA THR A 565 -13.04 1.58 -13.29
C THR A 565 -12.90 2.17 -14.69
N ASP A 566 -12.34 3.37 -14.74
CA ASP A 566 -12.00 4.09 -15.98
C ASP A 566 -10.50 4.02 -16.25
N TRP A 567 -10.16 4.00 -17.54
CA TRP A 567 -8.81 3.74 -18.01
C TRP A 567 -8.41 4.75 -19.08
N ALA A 568 -7.14 5.19 -19.07
CA ALA A 568 -6.58 6.08 -20.09
C ALA A 568 -6.59 5.50 -21.53
N SER A 569 -6.83 4.19 -21.70
CA SER A 569 -7.15 3.56 -23.00
C SER A 569 -8.55 3.91 -23.53
N GLY A 570 -9.38 4.59 -22.73
CA GLY A 570 -10.78 4.90 -23.00
C GLY A 570 -11.73 3.71 -22.84
N GLU A 571 -11.28 2.63 -22.21
CA GLU A 571 -12.16 1.55 -21.74
C GLU A 571 -12.74 1.91 -20.35
N ARG A 572 -13.95 1.45 -20.07
CA ARG A 572 -14.53 1.38 -18.73
C ARG A 572 -14.91 -0.07 -18.43
N VAL A 573 -14.36 -0.62 -17.36
CA VAL A 573 -14.74 -1.95 -16.85
C VAL A 573 -15.88 -1.76 -15.88
N LEU A 574 -16.97 -2.52 -16.04
CA LEU A 574 -18.10 -2.61 -15.12
C LEU A 574 -18.08 -3.97 -14.44
N VAL A 575 -18.28 -4.02 -13.13
CA VAL A 575 -18.40 -5.27 -12.36
C VAL A 575 -19.63 -5.21 -11.47
N ASN A 576 -20.37 -6.31 -11.42
CA ASN A 576 -21.50 -6.52 -10.53
C ASN A 576 -21.18 -7.70 -9.59
N PHE A 577 -20.85 -7.39 -8.35
CA PHE A 577 -20.61 -8.40 -7.30
C PHE A 577 -21.91 -8.97 -6.71
N GLY A 578 -23.07 -8.36 -7.01
CA GLY A 578 -24.35 -8.71 -6.43
C GLY A 578 -25.09 -9.85 -7.16
N ASP A 579 -26.10 -10.38 -6.47
CA ASP A 579 -26.94 -11.50 -6.95
C ASP A 579 -28.12 -11.09 -7.84
N ARG A 580 -28.16 -9.83 -8.29
CA ARG A 580 -29.23 -9.27 -9.13
C ARG A 580 -28.65 -8.56 -10.36
N PRO A 581 -29.29 -8.67 -11.55
CA PRO A 581 -28.80 -8.01 -12.75
C PRO A 581 -28.91 -6.49 -12.63
N TYR A 582 -27.81 -5.79 -12.92
CA TYR A 582 -27.81 -4.35 -13.11
C TYR A 582 -28.24 -4.02 -14.55
N ARG A 583 -29.00 -2.95 -14.74
CA ARG A 583 -29.38 -2.42 -16.07
C ARG A 583 -29.04 -0.94 -16.13
N ARG A 584 -28.19 -0.56 -17.08
CA ARG A 584 -27.90 0.84 -17.41
C ARG A 584 -28.97 1.39 -18.36
N THR A 585 -29.10 2.72 -18.41
CA THR A 585 -30.12 3.44 -19.20
C THR A 585 -29.95 3.32 -20.71
N ASP A 586 -28.80 2.86 -21.20
CA ASP A 586 -28.48 2.58 -22.60
C ASP A 586 -28.66 1.09 -22.97
N ASN A 587 -29.49 0.36 -22.21
CA ASN A 587 -29.73 -1.08 -22.32
C ASN A 587 -28.52 -2.00 -22.07
N ILE A 588 -27.34 -1.47 -21.73
CA ILE A 588 -26.20 -2.31 -21.33
C ILE A 588 -26.45 -2.83 -19.90
N GLY A 589 -26.72 -4.12 -19.80
CA GLY A 589 -26.85 -4.84 -18.53
C GLY A 589 -25.55 -5.47 -18.06
N VAL A 590 -25.39 -5.63 -16.76
CA VAL A 590 -24.35 -6.47 -16.15
C VAL A 590 -25.04 -7.55 -15.32
N ALA A 591 -24.86 -8.80 -15.71
CA ALA A 591 -25.47 -9.96 -15.04
C ALA A 591 -25.01 -10.07 -13.56
N PRO A 592 -25.71 -10.83 -12.70
CA PRO A 592 -25.23 -11.16 -11.36
C PRO A 592 -23.82 -11.76 -11.41
N ARG A 593 -22.97 -11.41 -10.44
CA ARG A 593 -21.59 -11.96 -10.29
C ARG A 593 -20.78 -11.93 -11.60
N SER A 594 -20.90 -10.84 -12.36
CA SER A 594 -20.38 -10.75 -13.73
C SER A 594 -19.79 -9.38 -14.03
N PHE A 595 -19.24 -9.22 -15.22
CA PHE A 595 -18.58 -8.02 -15.68
C PHE A 595 -18.92 -7.69 -17.13
N VAL A 596 -18.65 -6.46 -17.55
CA VAL A 596 -18.69 -6.06 -18.96
C VAL A 596 -17.64 -4.96 -19.20
N VAL A 597 -17.07 -4.90 -20.40
CA VAL A 597 -16.18 -3.80 -20.78
C VAL A 597 -16.84 -2.98 -21.88
N VAL A 598 -16.97 -1.68 -21.64
CA VAL A 598 -17.52 -0.70 -22.60
C VAL A 598 -16.45 0.36 -22.88
N ARG A 599 -16.69 1.25 -23.85
CA ARG A 599 -15.95 2.51 -23.90
C ARG A 599 -16.38 3.38 -22.71
N ALA A 600 -15.42 4.04 -22.08
CA ALA A 600 -15.69 5.08 -21.11
C ALA A 600 -16.51 6.21 -21.77
N PRO A 601 -17.33 6.97 -21.02
CA PRO A 601 -17.85 8.24 -21.50
C PRO A 601 -16.70 9.11 -21.99
N ILE A 602 -16.88 9.77 -23.13
CA ILE A 602 -16.03 10.90 -23.48
C ILE A 602 -16.54 12.05 -22.60
N ASP A 603 -15.74 12.47 -21.62
CA ASP A 603 -16.05 13.65 -20.81
C ASP A 603 -16.23 14.88 -21.74
N ARG A 604 -17.21 15.72 -21.39
CA ARG A 604 -17.63 16.91 -22.15
C ARG A 604 -17.31 18.18 -21.39
#